data_AF-A0A7X4KMT4-F1
#
_entry.id   AF-A0A7X4KMT4-F1
#
_cell.length_a   1.000
_cell.length_b   1.000
_cell.length_c   1.000
_cell.angle_alpha   90.00
_cell.angle_beta   90.00
_cell.angle_gamma   90.00
#
_symmetry.space_group_name_H-M   'P 1'
#
loop_
_entity.id
_entity.type
_entity.pdbx_description
1 polymer ?
#
loop_
_entity_poly.entity_id
_entity_poly.type
_entity_poly.pdbx_seq_one_letter_code
_entity_poly.pdbx_strand_id
1 'polypeptide(L)'
;MTRYALCLAPLLLLHGAANAAATFQVHADTITTPSPNSQNVPPPSSSDMQVVLGDSYLSVQTAQQIQIYDFAKRRRIEIDRAAKTYTDYSLYDTVGFREMELRNRAVISKALASVKENMTPVTPVDEQHTLSITLTEAPASASAPAAPETQPALERNEAGGAARYQFGGHPLVLRELQQRASIPATLDFHYRSYTGGAEQKLAISAVAAAPALAAGYDLNAYSKRAAVQPALDQLLDQATAGAFGMQARLNKLAAERQQAFTDKRGVEAMLITSEQTFVSGKYPGPATPEQIAIIRNDPDQARLAAAIQARNKADLPAAIATLRELRAKTSRPYLLKVFEANHHVALGDLKTATALFIEALQANPYMASVYKDLGDTLLRSFDMAHGWRCWDIGRQLAPAFPNFRAVDQYEATLAKNHPEYF
;
A
#
# COMPACT_ATOMS: atom_id res chain seq x y z
N MET A 1 -1.88 -28.62 -67.97
CA MET A 1 -2.93 -29.26 -67.16
C MET A 1 -2.80 -28.78 -65.72
N THR A 2 -3.89 -28.19 -65.25
CA THR A 2 -4.04 -27.29 -64.10
C THR A 2 -3.81 -28.02 -62.78
N ARG A 3 -2.94 -27.50 -61.90
CA ARG A 3 -2.87 -27.91 -60.49
C ARG A 3 -3.13 -26.70 -59.61
N TYR A 4 -4.34 -26.67 -59.03
CA TYR A 4 -4.73 -25.78 -57.95
C TYR A 4 -3.98 -26.21 -56.68
N ALA A 5 -3.18 -25.30 -56.10
CA ALA A 5 -2.69 -25.44 -54.74
C ALA A 5 -3.71 -24.78 -53.81
N LEU A 6 -4.43 -25.60 -53.04
CA LEU A 6 -5.32 -25.18 -51.97
C LEU A 6 -4.46 -24.66 -50.80
N CYS A 7 -4.54 -23.36 -50.50
CA CYS A 7 -4.08 -22.82 -49.22
C CYS A 7 -5.07 -23.23 -48.13
N LEU A 8 -4.68 -24.16 -47.26
CA LEU A 8 -5.34 -24.41 -45.99
C LEU A 8 -4.73 -23.48 -44.94
N ALA A 9 -5.46 -22.43 -44.57
CA ALA A 9 -5.16 -21.62 -43.40
C ALA A 9 -5.56 -22.38 -42.13
N PRO A 10 -4.73 -22.45 -41.08
CA PRO A 10 -5.20 -22.92 -39.78
C PRO A 10 -6.01 -21.80 -39.12
N LEU A 11 -7.31 -22.03 -38.96
CA LEU A 11 -8.19 -21.26 -38.09
C LEU A 11 -7.70 -21.49 -36.65
N LEU A 12 -6.87 -20.58 -36.13
CA LEU A 12 -6.62 -20.46 -34.69
C LEU A 12 -7.92 -19.96 -34.04
N LEU A 13 -8.78 -20.89 -33.64
CA LEU A 13 -9.85 -20.62 -32.69
C LEU A 13 -9.20 -20.32 -31.33
N LEU A 14 -8.89 -19.05 -31.09
CA LEU A 14 -8.77 -18.48 -29.76
C LEU A 14 -10.14 -18.65 -29.09
N HIS A 15 -10.37 -19.80 -28.47
CA HIS A 15 -11.42 -19.97 -27.48
C HIS A 15 -11.00 -19.16 -26.26
N GLY A 16 -11.28 -17.86 -26.27
CA GLY A 16 -11.38 -17.10 -25.03
C GLY A 16 -12.60 -17.66 -24.30
N ALA A 17 -12.38 -18.60 -23.38
CA ALA A 17 -13.42 -19.05 -22.49
C ALA A 17 -13.88 -17.82 -21.69
N ALA A 18 -15.14 -17.42 -21.89
CA ALA A 18 -15.77 -16.42 -21.04
C ALA A 18 -15.95 -17.06 -19.67
N ASN A 19 -15.13 -16.64 -18.69
CA ASN A 19 -15.27 -17.09 -17.31
C ASN A 19 -16.67 -16.70 -16.84
N ALA A 20 -17.49 -17.68 -16.43
CA ALA A 20 -18.80 -17.37 -15.89
C ALA A 20 -18.63 -16.70 -14.52
N ALA A 21 -18.85 -15.39 -14.46
CA ALA A 21 -18.94 -14.65 -13.21
C ALA A 21 -19.94 -15.33 -12.24
N ALA A 22 -19.67 -15.27 -10.94
CA ALA A 22 -20.47 -15.95 -9.92
C ALA A 22 -20.77 -15.04 -8.71
N THR A 23 -21.89 -15.30 -8.02
CA THR A 23 -22.23 -14.64 -6.76
C THR A 23 -22.60 -15.67 -5.71
N PHE A 24 -22.27 -15.41 -4.45
CA PHE A 24 -22.67 -16.25 -3.32
C PHE A 24 -22.73 -15.44 -2.02
N GLN A 25 -23.41 -16.00 -1.02
CA GLN A 25 -23.45 -15.45 0.34
C GLN A 25 -22.45 -16.22 1.22
N VAL A 26 -21.79 -15.50 2.11
CA VAL A 26 -20.88 -16.04 3.13
C VAL A 26 -21.35 -15.56 4.49
N HIS A 27 -21.66 -16.52 5.36
CA HIS A 27 -21.79 -16.28 6.79
C HIS A 27 -20.50 -16.70 7.47
N ALA A 28 -19.87 -15.82 8.22
CA ALA A 28 -18.58 -16.06 8.85
C ALA A 28 -18.70 -15.89 10.38
N ASP A 29 -18.42 -16.95 11.12
CA ASP A 29 -18.29 -16.94 12.58
C ASP A 29 -16.82 -17.08 12.97
N THR A 30 -16.35 -16.25 13.90
CA THR A 30 -15.01 -16.35 14.48
C THR A 30 -15.10 -16.50 15.99
N ILE A 31 -14.49 -17.55 16.52
CA ILE A 31 -14.40 -17.87 17.94
C ILE A 31 -12.93 -17.86 18.35
N THR A 32 -12.61 -17.09 19.37
CA THR A 32 -11.25 -17.01 19.92
C THR A 32 -11.19 -17.68 21.29
N THR A 33 -10.21 -18.56 21.47
CA THR A 33 -9.92 -19.19 22.76
C THR A 33 -8.64 -18.57 23.34
N PRO A 34 -8.74 -17.75 24.40
CA PRO A 34 -7.60 -17.05 24.99
C PRO A 34 -6.55 -18.02 25.54
N SER A 35 -5.27 -17.66 25.41
CA SER A 35 -4.19 -18.35 26.15
C SER A 35 -4.14 -17.91 27.62
N PRO A 36 -3.55 -18.71 28.52
CA PRO A 36 -3.27 -18.26 29.88
C PRO A 36 -2.52 -16.93 29.87
N ASN A 37 -3.01 -15.94 30.64
CA ASN A 37 -2.45 -14.59 30.74
C ASN A 37 -2.55 -13.71 29.48
N SER A 38 -3.28 -14.11 28.44
CA SER A 38 -3.50 -13.25 27.27
C SER A 38 -4.36 -12.04 27.64
N GLN A 39 -3.90 -10.84 27.33
CA GLN A 39 -4.70 -9.62 27.38
C GLN A 39 -5.15 -9.24 25.97
N ASN A 40 -6.27 -8.52 25.86
CA ASN A 40 -6.81 -7.99 24.59
C ASN A 40 -7.15 -9.08 23.55
N VAL A 41 -7.72 -10.21 23.99
CA VAL A 41 -8.25 -11.21 23.06
C VAL A 41 -9.49 -10.64 22.36
N PRO A 42 -9.55 -10.65 21.02
CA PRO A 42 -10.73 -10.18 20.30
C PRO A 42 -11.99 -10.92 20.77
N PRO A 43 -13.16 -10.28 20.88
CA PRO A 43 -14.39 -11.00 21.16
C PRO A 43 -14.79 -11.89 19.97
N PRO A 44 -15.59 -12.95 20.19
CA PRO A 44 -16.23 -13.66 19.09
C PRO A 44 -17.03 -12.70 18.21
N SER A 45 -17.05 -12.98 16.91
CA SER A 45 -17.74 -12.14 15.92
C SER A 45 -18.47 -12.99 14.89
N SER A 46 -19.51 -12.40 14.31
CA SER A 46 -20.30 -12.99 13.23
C SER A 46 -20.58 -11.94 12.17
N SER A 47 -20.55 -12.32 10.89
CA SER A 47 -20.76 -11.39 9.78
C SER A 47 -21.35 -12.06 8.55
N ASP A 48 -22.26 -11.35 7.87
CA ASP A 48 -22.83 -11.74 6.59
C ASP A 48 -22.24 -10.90 5.46
N MET A 49 -21.87 -11.56 4.37
CA MET A 49 -21.26 -10.91 3.21
C MET A 49 -21.81 -11.50 1.92
N GLN A 50 -22.04 -10.65 0.92
CA GLN A 50 -22.19 -11.09 -0.46
C GLN A 50 -20.84 -11.02 -1.17
N VAL A 51 -20.45 -12.10 -1.82
CA VAL A 51 -19.26 -12.15 -2.66
C VAL A 51 -19.68 -12.18 -4.13
N VAL A 52 -19.00 -11.36 -4.94
CA VAL A 52 -19.15 -11.34 -6.40
C VAL A 52 -17.77 -11.62 -7.02
N LEU A 53 -17.72 -12.61 -7.89
CA LEU A 53 -16.58 -12.97 -8.71
C LEU A 53 -16.87 -12.49 -10.12
N GLY A 54 -16.23 -11.41 -10.55
CA GLY A 54 -16.30 -10.91 -11.92
C GLY A 54 -15.12 -11.39 -12.78
N ASP A 55 -15.04 -10.90 -14.02
CA ASP A 55 -14.04 -11.38 -14.99
C ASP A 55 -12.60 -11.14 -14.56
N SER A 56 -12.37 -10.01 -13.90
CA SER A 56 -11.03 -9.57 -13.44
C SER A 56 -11.07 -8.89 -12.09
N TYR A 57 -12.12 -9.14 -11.29
CA TYR A 57 -12.25 -8.56 -9.97
C TYR A 57 -13.00 -9.46 -9.00
N LEU A 58 -12.72 -9.26 -7.72
CA LEU A 58 -13.47 -9.82 -6.59
C LEU A 58 -14.15 -8.67 -5.86
N SER A 59 -15.42 -8.81 -5.51
CA SER A 59 -16.10 -7.87 -4.61
C SER A 59 -16.66 -8.58 -3.38
N VAL A 60 -16.47 -7.97 -2.22
CA VAL A 60 -17.01 -8.39 -0.94
C VAL A 60 -17.88 -7.27 -0.41
N GLN A 61 -19.14 -7.56 -0.16
CA GLN A 61 -20.15 -6.57 0.17
C GLN A 61 -20.78 -6.89 1.52
N THR A 62 -20.74 -5.93 2.42
CA THR A 62 -21.51 -5.95 3.67
C THR A 62 -22.63 -4.92 3.59
N ALA A 63 -23.43 -4.80 4.65
CA ALA A 63 -24.44 -3.76 4.75
C ALA A 63 -23.83 -2.33 4.71
N GLN A 64 -22.61 -2.17 5.23
CA GLN A 64 -21.97 -0.86 5.40
C GLN A 64 -21.06 -0.50 4.21
N GLN A 65 -20.33 -1.49 3.67
CA GLN A 65 -19.26 -1.23 2.71
C GLN A 65 -19.26 -2.21 1.53
N ILE A 66 -18.63 -1.80 0.44
CA ILE A 66 -18.25 -2.69 -0.66
C ILE A 66 -16.75 -2.58 -0.85
N GLN A 67 -16.06 -3.69 -0.74
CA GLN A 67 -14.65 -3.80 -1.08
C GLN A 67 -14.53 -4.47 -2.44
N ILE A 68 -13.76 -3.88 -3.34
CA ILE A 68 -13.52 -4.38 -4.70
C ILE A 68 -12.01 -4.54 -4.87
N TYR A 69 -11.57 -5.72 -5.28
CA TYR A 69 -10.20 -6.02 -5.66
C TYR A 69 -10.17 -6.17 -7.18
N ASP A 70 -9.73 -5.13 -7.87
CA ASP A 70 -9.57 -5.10 -9.33
C ASP A 70 -8.16 -5.57 -9.67
N PHE A 71 -8.04 -6.83 -10.10
CA PHE A 71 -6.78 -7.50 -10.39
C PHE A 71 -6.12 -6.92 -11.65
N ALA A 72 -6.92 -6.62 -12.68
CA ALA A 72 -6.44 -6.05 -13.93
C ALA A 72 -5.79 -4.67 -13.73
N LYS A 73 -6.40 -3.81 -12.89
CA LYS A 73 -5.85 -2.48 -12.56
C LYS A 73 -4.92 -2.49 -11.35
N ARG A 74 -4.82 -3.63 -10.64
CA ARG A 74 -4.11 -3.79 -9.37
C ARG A 74 -4.55 -2.76 -8.33
N ARG A 75 -5.86 -2.56 -8.20
CA ARG A 75 -6.47 -1.60 -7.27
C ARG A 75 -7.36 -2.30 -6.26
N ARG A 76 -7.44 -1.75 -5.06
CA ARG A 76 -8.39 -2.08 -4.01
C ARG A 76 -9.27 -0.87 -3.77
N ILE A 77 -10.53 -0.96 -4.11
CA ILE A 77 -11.50 0.13 -3.99
C ILE A 77 -12.42 -0.17 -2.82
N GLU A 78 -12.56 0.81 -1.93
CA GLU A 78 -13.39 0.72 -0.74
C GLU A 78 -14.50 1.75 -0.86
N ILE A 79 -15.75 1.26 -0.91
CA ILE A 79 -16.95 2.07 -1.08
C ILE A 79 -17.68 2.12 0.25
N ASP A 80 -17.92 3.34 0.73
CA ASP A 80 -18.87 3.61 1.80
C ASP A 80 -20.28 3.77 1.18
N ARG A 81 -21.17 2.83 1.49
CA ARG A 81 -22.54 2.81 0.95
C ARG A 81 -23.38 3.97 1.46
N ALA A 82 -23.19 4.37 2.72
CA ALA A 82 -23.97 5.43 3.35
C ALA A 82 -23.55 6.81 2.83
N ALA A 83 -22.24 7.05 2.76
CA ALA A 83 -21.69 8.32 2.26
C ALA A 83 -21.75 8.42 0.72
N LYS A 84 -21.97 7.31 0.01
CA LYS A 84 -21.83 7.21 -1.46
C LYS A 84 -20.48 7.73 -1.96
N THR A 85 -19.44 7.38 -1.23
CA THR A 85 -18.07 7.73 -1.58
C THR A 85 -17.19 6.51 -1.72
N TYR A 86 -16.06 6.64 -2.39
CA TYR A 86 -15.05 5.60 -2.46
C TYR A 86 -13.63 6.12 -2.28
N THR A 87 -12.77 5.26 -1.74
CA THR A 87 -11.32 5.44 -1.68
C THR A 87 -10.65 4.37 -2.55
N ASP A 88 -9.59 4.77 -3.23
CA ASP A 88 -8.84 3.93 -4.16
C ASP A 88 -7.43 3.69 -3.62
N TYR A 89 -7.13 2.44 -3.31
CA TYR A 89 -5.84 1.97 -2.80
C TYR A 89 -5.12 1.09 -3.81
N SER A 90 -3.81 1.00 -3.70
CA SER A 90 -3.02 0.03 -4.45
C SER A 90 -3.27 -1.38 -3.92
N LEU A 91 -3.50 -2.37 -4.78
CA LEU A 91 -3.65 -3.77 -4.36
C LEU A 91 -2.36 -4.32 -3.72
N TYR A 92 -1.22 -3.70 -4.02
CA TYR A 92 0.06 -4.01 -3.39
C TYR A 92 0.09 -3.68 -1.89
N ASP A 93 -0.80 -2.81 -1.38
CA ASP A 93 -0.87 -2.47 0.05
C ASP A 93 -1.09 -3.71 0.92
N THR A 94 -1.94 -4.62 0.46
CA THR A 94 -2.42 -5.78 1.19
C THR A 94 -1.36 -6.85 1.25
N VAL A 95 -0.79 -7.23 0.10
CA VAL A 95 0.27 -8.23 0.03
C VAL A 95 1.59 -7.70 0.61
N GLY A 96 1.89 -6.41 0.42
CA GLY A 96 3.04 -5.75 1.03
C GLY A 96 2.97 -5.76 2.55
N PHE A 97 1.79 -5.44 3.13
CA PHE A 97 1.55 -5.54 4.57
C PHE A 97 1.81 -6.95 5.06
N ARG A 98 1.20 -7.95 4.43
CA ARG A 98 1.30 -9.36 4.84
C ARG A 98 2.73 -9.87 4.78
N GLU A 99 3.49 -9.53 3.75
CA GLU A 99 4.90 -9.92 3.66
C GLU A 99 5.73 -9.29 4.78
N MET A 100 5.56 -7.99 5.01
CA MET A 100 6.33 -7.26 6.03
C MET A 100 5.97 -7.73 7.44
N GLU A 101 4.68 -7.95 7.70
CA GLU A 101 4.18 -8.46 8.98
C GLU A 101 4.67 -9.89 9.23
N LEU A 102 4.68 -10.77 8.23
CA LEU A 102 5.20 -12.13 8.39
C LEU A 102 6.69 -12.11 8.77
N ARG A 103 7.50 -11.23 8.15
CA ARG A 103 8.91 -11.06 8.50
C ARG A 103 9.09 -10.49 9.91
N ASN A 104 8.28 -9.50 10.28
CA ASN A 104 8.29 -8.89 11.60
C ASN A 104 7.98 -9.92 12.70
N ARG A 105 6.91 -10.69 12.52
CA ARG A 105 6.55 -11.77 13.43
C ARG A 105 7.66 -12.80 13.56
N ALA A 106 8.31 -13.20 12.47
CA ALA A 106 9.45 -14.11 12.53
C ALA A 106 10.63 -13.58 13.39
N VAL A 107 10.92 -12.27 13.32
CA VAL A 107 11.94 -11.63 14.18
C VAL A 107 11.51 -11.66 15.64
N ILE A 108 10.25 -11.32 15.93
CA ILE A 108 9.68 -11.35 17.28
C ILE A 108 9.70 -12.78 17.84
N SER A 109 9.23 -13.78 17.09
CA SER A 109 9.24 -15.19 17.53
C SER A 109 10.67 -15.64 17.86
N LYS A 110 11.66 -15.26 17.06
CA LYS A 110 13.08 -15.58 17.34
C LYS A 110 13.58 -14.91 18.63
N ALA A 111 13.21 -13.66 18.87
CA ALA A 111 13.56 -12.95 20.10
C ALA A 111 12.88 -13.58 21.33
N LEU A 112 11.58 -13.89 21.24
CA LEU A 112 10.82 -14.53 22.31
C LEU A 112 11.30 -15.96 22.61
N ALA A 113 11.70 -16.73 21.60
CA ALA A 113 12.28 -18.07 21.82
C ALA A 113 13.56 -18.04 22.67
N SER A 114 14.25 -16.91 22.75
CA SER A 114 15.41 -16.74 23.62
C SER A 114 15.05 -16.45 25.09
N VAL A 115 13.81 -16.03 25.36
CA VAL A 115 13.26 -15.74 26.68
C VAL A 115 12.34 -16.89 27.08
N LYS A 116 12.93 -18.00 27.54
CA LYS A 116 12.24 -19.26 27.85
C LYS A 116 11.29 -19.16 29.06
N GLU A 117 10.07 -18.65 28.90
CA GLU A 117 8.97 -18.92 29.84
C GLU A 117 7.61 -19.05 29.13
N ASN A 118 6.99 -20.22 29.28
CA ASN A 118 5.54 -20.52 29.19
C ASN A 118 4.71 -20.05 27.99
N MET A 119 5.29 -19.49 26.93
CA MET A 119 4.56 -19.19 25.71
C MET A 119 4.47 -20.41 24.80
N THR A 120 3.26 -20.79 24.40
CA THR A 120 3.08 -21.75 23.30
C THR A 120 3.59 -21.07 22.01
N PRO A 121 4.62 -21.60 21.33
CA PRO A 121 5.17 -20.93 20.16
C PRO A 121 4.15 -20.93 19.02
N VAL A 122 3.88 -19.74 18.48
CA VAL A 122 3.19 -19.62 17.19
C VAL A 122 4.12 -20.21 16.12
N THR A 123 3.62 -21.16 15.34
CA THR A 123 4.45 -21.83 14.33
C THR A 123 4.46 -21.01 13.03
N PRO A 124 5.48 -21.18 12.15
CA PRO A 124 5.47 -20.55 10.83
C PRO A 124 4.19 -20.86 10.03
N VAL A 125 3.61 -22.05 10.19
CA VAL A 125 2.36 -22.45 9.51
C VAL A 125 1.17 -21.63 10.02
N ASP A 126 1.10 -21.38 11.34
CA ASP A 126 0.06 -20.54 11.93
C ASP A 126 0.12 -19.11 11.35
N GLU A 127 1.33 -18.53 11.24
CA GLU A 127 1.50 -17.17 10.69
C GLU A 127 1.20 -17.10 9.19
N GLN A 128 1.64 -18.10 8.42
CA GLN A 128 1.32 -18.22 6.99
C GLN A 128 -0.18 -18.36 6.77
N HIS A 129 -0.88 -19.04 7.68
CA HIS A 129 -2.33 -19.15 7.65
C HIS A 129 -2.99 -17.81 7.95
N THR A 130 -2.62 -17.14 9.04
CA THR A 130 -3.23 -15.85 9.44
C THR A 130 -3.01 -14.76 8.39
N LEU A 131 -1.84 -14.73 7.73
CA LEU A 131 -1.49 -13.70 6.77
C LEU A 131 -1.71 -14.13 5.31
N SER A 132 -2.10 -15.38 5.07
CA SER A 132 -2.24 -15.98 3.73
C SER A 132 -1.07 -15.71 2.79
N ILE A 133 0.15 -15.81 3.29
CA ILE A 133 1.36 -15.57 2.51
C ILE A 133 2.48 -16.50 2.98
N THR A 134 3.37 -16.90 2.08
CA THR A 134 4.58 -17.67 2.41
C THR A 134 5.83 -16.90 1.95
N LEU A 135 6.91 -16.90 2.73
CA LEU A 135 8.19 -16.26 2.33
C LEU A 135 9.05 -17.13 1.40
N THR A 136 8.77 -18.43 1.34
CA THR A 136 9.43 -19.43 0.49
C THR A 136 8.39 -20.46 0.03
N GLU A 137 8.52 -20.95 -1.20
CA GLU A 137 7.78 -22.13 -1.66
C GLU A 137 8.28 -23.36 -0.89
N ALA A 138 7.73 -23.61 0.29
CA ALA A 138 7.88 -24.91 0.92
C ALA A 138 6.91 -25.89 0.26
N PRO A 139 7.35 -27.08 -0.19
CA PRO A 139 6.43 -28.13 -0.58
C PRO A 139 5.78 -28.68 0.69
N ALA A 140 4.54 -28.30 0.95
CA ALA A 140 3.72 -28.98 1.94
C ALA A 140 2.44 -29.51 1.26
N SER A 141 2.15 -30.79 1.49
CA SER A 141 0.88 -31.37 1.12
C SER A 141 -0.16 -30.90 2.12
N ALA A 142 -1.15 -30.14 1.67
CA ALA A 142 -2.41 -29.96 2.37
C ALA A 142 -3.49 -30.74 1.60
N SER A 143 -4.51 -31.20 2.33
CA SER A 143 -5.69 -31.85 1.74
C SER A 143 -6.93 -31.16 2.29
N ALA A 144 -7.77 -30.60 1.43
CA ALA A 144 -9.09 -30.11 1.82
C ALA A 144 -10.15 -31.24 1.69
N PRO A 145 -11.20 -31.26 2.55
CA PRO A 145 -12.30 -32.23 2.43
C PRO A 145 -13.04 -32.06 1.09
N ALA A 146 -13.54 -33.15 0.50
CA ALA A 146 -14.22 -33.14 -0.80
C ALA A 146 -15.54 -32.34 -0.75
N ALA A 147 -15.84 -31.58 -1.81
CA ALA A 147 -17.10 -30.84 -1.94
C ALA A 147 -18.24 -31.78 -2.38
N PRO A 148 -19.49 -31.58 -1.91
CA PRO A 148 -20.65 -32.32 -2.41
C PRO A 148 -20.97 -31.94 -3.88
N GLU A 149 -21.32 -32.96 -4.68
CA GLU A 149 -21.45 -32.94 -6.16
C GLU A 149 -22.58 -32.08 -6.76
N THR A 150 -23.31 -31.27 -5.99
CA THR A 150 -24.55 -30.62 -6.47
C THR A 150 -24.44 -29.12 -6.79
N GLN A 151 -23.23 -28.56 -6.81
CA GLN A 151 -23.02 -27.14 -7.13
C GLN A 151 -22.61 -26.93 -8.59
N PRO A 152 -22.96 -25.78 -9.21
CA PRO A 152 -22.56 -25.48 -10.59
C PRO A 152 -21.04 -25.52 -10.73
N ALA A 153 -20.56 -26.20 -11.78
CA ALA A 153 -19.15 -26.26 -12.08
C ALA A 153 -18.65 -24.86 -12.50
N LEU A 154 -17.61 -24.36 -11.82
CA LEU A 154 -16.86 -23.17 -12.21
C LEU A 154 -15.53 -23.61 -12.84
N GLU A 155 -15.12 -22.97 -13.93
CA GLU A 155 -13.83 -23.26 -14.57
C GLU A 155 -12.63 -22.84 -13.70
N ARG A 156 -12.84 -21.93 -12.73
CA ARG A 156 -11.92 -21.61 -11.62
C ARG A 156 -12.71 -21.31 -10.34
N ASN A 157 -12.26 -21.87 -9.23
CA ASN A 157 -12.83 -21.54 -7.93
C ASN A 157 -12.13 -20.33 -7.29
N GLU A 158 -12.61 -19.13 -7.58
CA GLU A 158 -12.10 -17.90 -6.96
C GLU A 158 -12.51 -17.75 -5.48
N ALA A 159 -13.23 -18.72 -4.87
CA ALA A 159 -13.54 -18.67 -3.43
C ALA A 159 -12.26 -18.68 -2.56
N GLY A 160 -11.17 -19.30 -3.04
CA GLY A 160 -9.87 -19.19 -2.39
C GLY A 160 -9.29 -17.77 -2.45
N GLY A 161 -9.67 -16.96 -3.44
CA GLY A 161 -9.35 -15.52 -3.51
C GLY A 161 -10.11 -14.72 -2.45
N ALA A 162 -11.43 -14.94 -2.32
CA ALA A 162 -12.24 -14.30 -1.28
C ALA A 162 -11.71 -14.63 0.13
N ALA A 163 -11.41 -15.90 0.39
CA ALA A 163 -10.77 -16.34 1.63
C ALA A 163 -9.42 -15.65 1.85
N ARG A 164 -8.54 -15.67 0.84
CA ARG A 164 -7.24 -14.99 0.90
C ARG A 164 -7.39 -13.55 1.35
N TYR A 165 -8.28 -12.76 0.77
CA TYR A 165 -8.37 -11.33 1.04
C TYR A 165 -9.10 -10.98 2.36
N GLN A 166 -10.11 -11.76 2.77
CA GLN A 166 -10.98 -11.41 3.92
C GLN A 166 -10.71 -12.22 5.18
N PHE A 167 -10.48 -13.52 5.02
CA PHE A 167 -10.56 -14.49 6.12
C PHE A 167 -9.20 -15.05 6.51
N GLY A 168 -8.22 -14.94 5.62
CA GLY A 168 -6.95 -15.62 5.76
C GLY A 168 -7.02 -17.03 5.16
N GLY A 169 -6.19 -17.93 5.69
CA GLY A 169 -6.06 -19.30 5.22
C GLY A 169 -4.69 -19.58 4.64
N HIS A 170 -4.21 -20.81 4.85
CA HIS A 170 -2.87 -21.22 4.42
C HIS A 170 -2.78 -21.22 2.88
N PRO A 171 -1.75 -20.61 2.26
CA PRO A 171 -1.68 -20.44 0.81
C PRO A 171 -1.82 -21.73 -0.01
N LEU A 172 -1.29 -22.85 0.50
CA LEU A 172 -1.41 -24.15 -0.17
C LEU A 172 -2.83 -24.70 -0.16
N VAL A 173 -3.56 -24.52 0.95
CA VAL A 173 -4.99 -24.90 1.05
C VAL A 173 -5.81 -24.04 0.11
N LEU A 174 -5.57 -22.72 0.11
CA LEU A 174 -6.27 -21.79 -0.76
C LEU A 174 -6.01 -22.10 -2.24
N ARG A 175 -4.77 -22.46 -2.60
CA ARG A 175 -4.40 -22.89 -3.96
C ARG A 175 -5.12 -24.17 -4.35
N GLU A 176 -5.18 -25.17 -3.47
CA GLU A 176 -5.93 -26.41 -3.71
C GLU A 176 -7.42 -26.13 -3.91
N LEU A 177 -8.01 -25.27 -3.08
CA LEU A 177 -9.39 -24.82 -3.23
C LEU A 177 -9.60 -24.15 -4.59
N GLN A 178 -8.68 -23.28 -5.02
CA GLN A 178 -8.77 -22.59 -6.31
C GLN A 178 -8.72 -23.52 -7.53
N GLN A 179 -8.07 -24.68 -7.39
CA GLN A 179 -7.96 -25.69 -8.46
C GLN A 179 -9.19 -26.59 -8.57
N ARG A 180 -10.11 -26.55 -7.61
CA ARG A 180 -11.36 -27.33 -7.66
C ARG A 180 -12.38 -26.64 -8.54
N ALA A 181 -13.24 -27.39 -9.19
CA ALA A 181 -14.31 -26.86 -10.04
C ALA A 181 -15.59 -26.46 -9.25
N SER A 182 -15.54 -26.47 -7.92
CA SER A 182 -16.71 -26.28 -7.06
C SER A 182 -16.38 -25.39 -5.86
N ILE A 183 -17.32 -24.51 -5.50
CA ILE A 183 -17.25 -23.75 -4.26
C ILE A 183 -17.64 -24.69 -3.09
N PRO A 184 -16.85 -24.78 -2.01
CA PRO A 184 -17.24 -25.59 -0.85
C PRO A 184 -18.43 -24.94 -0.14
N ALA A 185 -19.33 -25.76 0.43
CA ALA A 185 -20.43 -25.24 1.24
C ALA A 185 -19.96 -24.73 2.62
N THR A 186 -18.84 -25.26 3.12
CA THR A 186 -18.24 -24.83 4.38
C THR A 186 -16.71 -24.80 4.29
N LEU A 187 -16.11 -23.87 5.03
CA LEU A 187 -14.67 -23.83 5.27
C LEU A 187 -14.45 -23.60 6.76
N ASP A 188 -13.72 -24.51 7.40
CA ASP A 188 -13.36 -24.41 8.81
C ASP A 188 -11.85 -24.22 8.93
N PHE A 189 -11.46 -23.10 9.55
CA PHE A 189 -10.08 -22.74 9.78
C PHE A 189 -9.78 -22.78 11.27
N HIS A 190 -8.69 -23.44 11.63
CA HIS A 190 -8.15 -23.46 12.99
C HIS A 190 -6.71 -22.99 12.95
N TYR A 191 -6.39 -21.95 13.72
CA TYR A 191 -5.03 -21.42 13.79
C TYR A 191 -4.71 -20.90 15.19
N ARG A 192 -3.42 -20.80 15.49
CA ARG A 192 -2.95 -20.18 16.73
C ARG A 192 -2.41 -18.79 16.47
N SER A 193 -2.52 -17.94 17.48
CA SER A 193 -1.95 -16.61 17.52
C SER A 193 -1.28 -16.38 18.88
N TYR A 194 -0.58 -15.27 19.04
CA TYR A 194 0.04 -14.90 20.32
C TYR A 194 -0.97 -14.72 21.45
N THR A 195 -2.24 -14.42 21.14
CA THR A 195 -3.31 -14.23 22.13
C THR A 195 -4.09 -15.50 22.42
N GLY A 196 -3.92 -16.57 21.63
CA GLY A 196 -4.65 -17.81 21.80
C GLY A 196 -4.99 -18.52 20.49
N GLY A 197 -5.83 -19.55 20.60
CA GLY A 197 -6.39 -20.24 19.44
C GLY A 197 -7.53 -19.43 18.83
N ALA A 198 -7.72 -19.58 17.53
CA ALA A 198 -8.89 -19.06 16.83
C ALA A 198 -9.47 -20.17 15.93
N GLU A 199 -10.79 -20.22 15.91
CA GLU A 199 -11.59 -21.02 15.00
C GLU A 199 -12.44 -20.07 14.17
N GLN A 200 -12.42 -20.23 12.85
CA GLN A 200 -13.25 -19.47 11.94
C GLN A 200 -14.02 -20.42 11.04
N LYS A 201 -15.34 -20.29 11.04
CA LYS A 201 -16.24 -21.09 10.21
C LYS A 201 -16.89 -20.20 9.17
N LEU A 202 -16.77 -20.59 7.91
CA LEU A 202 -17.42 -19.94 6.79
C LEU A 202 -18.50 -20.87 6.26
N ALA A 203 -19.76 -20.47 6.31
CA ALA A 203 -20.86 -21.13 5.63
C ALA A 203 -21.16 -20.38 4.32
N ILE A 204 -21.01 -21.08 3.20
CA ILE A 204 -21.20 -20.53 1.86
C ILE A 204 -22.51 -21.04 1.29
N SER A 205 -23.36 -20.13 0.82
CA SER A 205 -24.69 -20.44 0.34
C SER A 205 -25.10 -19.57 -0.85
N ALA A 206 -26.26 -19.87 -1.43
CA ALA A 206 -26.86 -19.11 -2.53
C ALA A 206 -25.89 -18.89 -3.72
N VAL A 207 -25.11 -19.91 -4.06
CA VAL A 207 -24.21 -19.87 -5.22
C VAL A 207 -25.03 -19.79 -6.50
N ALA A 208 -24.81 -18.75 -7.29
CA ALA A 208 -25.49 -18.49 -8.54
C ALA A 208 -24.54 -17.90 -9.59
N ALA A 209 -24.88 -18.05 -10.87
CA ALA A 209 -24.23 -17.28 -11.93
C ALA A 209 -24.50 -15.80 -11.71
N ALA A 210 -23.46 -14.97 -11.86
CA ALA A 210 -23.61 -13.54 -11.71
C ALA A 210 -24.39 -12.96 -12.90
N PRO A 211 -25.20 -11.90 -12.70
CA PRO A 211 -25.83 -11.18 -13.80
C PRO A 211 -24.76 -10.70 -14.80
N ALA A 212 -25.10 -10.56 -16.08
CA ALA A 212 -24.14 -10.07 -17.09
C ALA A 212 -23.51 -8.72 -16.73
N LEU A 213 -24.22 -7.87 -15.99
CA LEU A 213 -23.71 -6.58 -15.47
C LEU A 213 -22.62 -6.74 -14.39
N ALA A 214 -22.50 -7.92 -13.77
CA ALA A 214 -21.48 -8.23 -12.78
C ALA A 214 -20.16 -8.76 -13.40
N ALA A 215 -20.05 -8.80 -14.73
CA ALA A 215 -18.77 -8.98 -15.41
C ALA A 215 -17.80 -7.81 -15.10
N GLY A 216 -18.35 -6.63 -14.83
CA GLY A 216 -17.63 -5.45 -14.33
C GLY A 216 -18.31 -4.83 -13.10
N TYR A 217 -17.67 -3.82 -12.51
CA TYR A 217 -18.27 -2.98 -11.46
C TYR A 217 -18.39 -1.54 -11.95
N ASP A 218 -19.40 -0.83 -11.44
CA ASP A 218 -19.66 0.57 -11.77
C ASP A 218 -19.47 1.48 -10.56
N LEU A 219 -18.71 2.57 -10.75
CA LEU A 219 -18.50 3.60 -9.76
C LEU A 219 -19.33 4.87 -10.00
N ASN A 220 -20.14 4.94 -11.07
CA ASN A 220 -20.90 6.14 -11.43
C ASN A 220 -21.88 6.60 -10.33
N ALA A 221 -22.34 5.68 -9.48
CA ALA A 221 -23.20 5.99 -8.33
C ALA A 221 -22.44 6.56 -7.12
N TYR A 222 -21.11 6.63 -7.19
CA TYR A 222 -20.21 6.98 -6.10
C TYR A 222 -19.25 8.10 -6.52
N SER A 223 -18.91 8.95 -5.56
CA SER A 223 -17.89 10.00 -5.76
C SER A 223 -16.60 9.62 -5.05
N LYS A 224 -15.45 10.16 -5.48
CA LYS A 224 -14.23 10.01 -4.68
C LYS A 224 -14.45 10.65 -3.32
N ARG A 225 -13.96 9.99 -2.26
CA ARG A 225 -14.03 10.49 -0.89
C ARG A 225 -13.46 11.92 -0.82
N ALA A 226 -14.24 12.82 -0.23
CA ALA A 226 -13.79 14.17 0.06
C ALA A 226 -12.79 14.15 1.22
N ALA A 227 -12.02 15.23 1.37
CA ALA A 227 -10.99 15.32 2.39
C ALA A 227 -11.58 15.26 3.82
N VAL A 228 -11.17 14.26 4.59
CA VAL A 228 -11.65 14.01 5.97
C VAL A 228 -10.49 14.01 6.98
N GLN A 229 -10.81 14.21 8.26
CA GLN A 229 -9.83 14.00 9.34
C GLN A 229 -9.55 12.50 9.52
N PRO A 230 -8.33 12.12 9.96
CA PRO A 230 -7.22 12.96 10.42
C PRO A 230 -6.47 13.69 9.30
N ALA A 231 -5.55 14.59 9.66
CA ALA A 231 -4.79 15.45 8.73
C ALA A 231 -4.10 14.70 7.57
N LEU A 232 -3.69 13.44 7.78
CA LEU A 232 -3.12 12.59 6.73
C LEU A 232 -4.15 12.27 5.64
N ASP A 233 -5.34 11.78 6.02
CA ASP A 233 -6.42 11.51 5.08
C ASP A 233 -6.82 12.76 4.32
N GLN A 234 -6.96 13.89 5.03
CA GLN A 234 -7.28 15.18 4.42
C GLN A 234 -6.26 15.54 3.33
N LEU A 235 -4.97 15.41 3.63
CA LEU A 235 -3.89 15.69 2.70
C LEU A 235 -3.96 14.77 1.47
N LEU A 236 -4.09 13.46 1.67
CA LEU A 236 -4.06 12.48 0.58
C LEU A 236 -5.30 12.58 -0.32
N ASP A 237 -6.48 12.83 0.26
CA ASP A 237 -7.73 13.03 -0.48
C ASP A 237 -7.66 14.31 -1.32
N GLN A 238 -7.17 15.42 -0.76
CA GLN A 238 -6.94 16.67 -1.50
C GLN A 238 -5.95 16.49 -2.65
N ALA A 239 -4.85 15.80 -2.40
CA ALA A 239 -3.82 15.53 -3.40
C ALA A 239 -4.34 14.63 -4.53
N THR A 240 -5.16 13.63 -4.22
CA THR A 240 -5.75 12.73 -5.22
C THR A 240 -6.81 13.42 -6.09
N ALA A 241 -7.52 14.43 -5.54
CA ALA A 241 -8.53 15.19 -6.26
C ALA A 241 -7.95 16.31 -7.14
N GLY A 242 -6.72 16.76 -6.86
CA GLY A 242 -6.11 17.92 -7.51
C GLY A 242 -5.58 17.63 -8.91
N ALA A 243 -5.87 18.52 -9.86
CA ALA A 243 -5.10 18.63 -11.10
C ALA A 243 -3.85 19.47 -10.82
N PHE A 244 -2.68 18.84 -10.69
CA PHE A 244 -1.47 19.56 -10.34
C PHE A 244 -0.90 20.34 -11.53
N GLY A 245 -0.91 21.67 -11.42
CA GLY A 245 -0.22 22.57 -12.35
C GLY A 245 1.31 22.57 -12.15
N MET A 246 1.97 21.41 -12.27
CA MET A 246 3.40 21.25 -11.97
C MET A 246 4.28 22.23 -12.75
N GLN A 247 4.01 22.42 -14.05
CA GLN A 247 4.82 23.33 -14.88
C GLN A 247 4.72 24.78 -14.40
N ALA A 248 3.52 25.23 -14.03
CA ALA A 248 3.32 26.57 -13.48
C ALA A 248 4.07 26.74 -12.14
N ARG A 249 4.06 25.69 -11.29
CA ARG A 249 4.84 25.69 -10.04
C ARG A 249 6.35 25.79 -10.31
N LEU A 250 6.88 25.00 -11.25
CA LEU A 250 8.31 25.01 -11.58
C LEU A 250 8.75 26.35 -12.17
N ASN A 251 7.94 26.96 -13.03
CA ASN A 251 8.20 28.29 -13.58
C ASN A 251 8.25 29.35 -12.47
N LYS A 252 7.30 29.30 -11.52
CA LYS A 252 7.29 30.18 -10.35
C LYS A 252 8.55 30.01 -9.50
N LEU A 253 8.94 28.78 -9.20
CA LEU A 253 10.15 28.49 -8.43
C LEU A 253 11.42 28.99 -9.15
N ALA A 254 11.48 28.87 -10.48
CA ALA A 254 12.62 29.37 -11.25
C ALA A 254 12.75 30.89 -11.14
N ALA A 255 11.63 31.62 -11.25
CA ALA A 255 11.61 33.07 -11.07
C ALA A 255 11.99 33.49 -9.64
N GLU A 256 11.44 32.81 -8.63
CA GLU A 256 11.78 33.06 -7.22
C GLU A 256 13.25 32.80 -6.92
N ARG A 257 13.85 31.75 -7.51
CA ARG A 257 15.27 31.44 -7.37
C ARG A 257 16.14 32.55 -7.94
N GLN A 258 15.79 33.02 -9.15
CA GLN A 258 16.52 34.11 -9.79
C GLN A 258 16.46 35.38 -8.94
N GLN A 259 15.27 35.71 -8.41
CA GLN A 259 15.10 36.85 -7.52
C GLN A 259 15.92 36.72 -6.24
N ALA A 260 15.96 35.53 -5.62
CA ALA A 260 16.75 35.31 -4.41
C ALA A 260 18.26 35.56 -4.64
N PHE A 261 18.79 35.17 -5.80
CA PHE A 261 20.16 35.51 -6.18
C PHE A 261 20.35 37.02 -6.42
N THR A 262 19.42 37.68 -7.11
CA THR A 262 19.44 39.15 -7.29
C THR A 262 19.49 39.87 -5.95
N ASP A 263 18.73 39.40 -4.97
CA ASP A 263 18.64 39.95 -3.61
C ASP A 263 19.81 39.53 -2.69
N LYS A 264 20.77 38.73 -3.20
CA LYS A 264 21.87 38.14 -2.43
C LYS A 264 21.43 37.27 -1.24
N ARG A 265 20.25 36.63 -1.33
CA ARG A 265 19.70 35.70 -0.33
C ARG A 265 20.14 34.27 -0.60
N GLY A 266 21.38 33.94 -0.25
CA GLY A 266 22.05 32.69 -0.59
C GLY A 266 21.35 31.42 -0.07
N VAL A 267 21.03 31.38 1.23
CA VAL A 267 20.31 30.26 1.85
C VAL A 267 18.93 30.07 1.21
N GLU A 268 18.22 31.16 0.93
CA GLU A 268 16.91 31.08 0.28
C GLU A 268 17.02 30.48 -1.13
N ALA A 269 18.02 30.91 -1.92
CA ALA A 269 18.25 30.37 -3.25
C ALA A 269 18.57 28.87 -3.22
N MET A 270 19.32 28.40 -2.21
CA MET A 270 19.56 26.98 -1.99
C MET A 270 18.27 26.22 -1.64
N LEU A 271 17.43 26.77 -0.76
CA LEU A 271 16.16 26.16 -0.39
C LEU A 271 15.21 26.07 -1.59
N ILE A 272 15.12 27.10 -2.43
CA ILE A 272 14.34 27.07 -3.68
C ILE A 272 14.87 26.01 -4.65
N THR A 273 16.19 25.89 -4.75
CA THR A 273 16.83 24.87 -5.60
C THR A 273 16.48 23.45 -5.13
N SER A 274 16.52 23.21 -3.82
CA SER A 274 16.07 21.94 -3.22
C SER A 274 14.59 21.70 -3.50
N GLU A 275 13.76 22.72 -3.36
CA GLU A 275 12.32 22.64 -3.63
C GLU A 275 12.01 22.25 -5.08
N GLN A 276 12.70 22.85 -6.06
CA GLN A 276 12.56 22.47 -7.47
C GLN A 276 12.90 20.99 -7.68
N THR A 277 13.92 20.49 -6.98
CA THR A 277 14.33 19.09 -7.01
C THR A 277 13.28 18.20 -6.34
N PHE A 278 12.69 18.63 -5.22
CA PHE A 278 11.64 17.88 -4.52
C PHE A 278 10.34 17.79 -5.32
N VAL A 279 10.01 18.83 -6.09
CA VAL A 279 8.83 18.86 -6.96
C VAL A 279 9.01 17.97 -8.19
N SER A 280 10.15 18.07 -8.88
CA SER A 280 10.32 17.46 -10.21
C SER A 280 11.22 16.23 -10.27
N GLY A 281 11.98 15.96 -9.21
CA GLY A 281 13.09 15.01 -9.22
C GLY A 281 14.29 15.44 -10.08
N LYS A 282 14.25 16.61 -10.70
CA LYS A 282 15.32 17.12 -11.57
C LYS A 282 16.06 18.26 -10.89
N TYR A 283 17.37 18.10 -10.79
CA TYR A 283 18.25 19.18 -10.33
C TYR A 283 18.29 20.29 -11.41
N PRO A 284 18.04 21.57 -11.06
CA PRO A 284 17.98 22.66 -12.04
C PRO A 284 19.35 23.07 -12.60
N GLY A 285 20.42 22.37 -12.22
CA GLY A 285 21.79 22.61 -12.68
C GLY A 285 22.68 23.29 -11.64
N PRO A 286 24.01 23.22 -11.83
CA PRO A 286 24.97 23.81 -10.90
C PRO A 286 24.82 25.34 -10.83
N ALA A 287 25.11 25.90 -9.67
CA ALA A 287 25.20 27.35 -9.49
C ALA A 287 26.42 27.93 -10.23
N THR A 288 26.31 29.15 -10.76
CA THR A 288 27.46 29.88 -11.35
C THR A 288 28.47 30.29 -10.27
N PRO A 289 29.71 30.66 -10.62
CA PRO A 289 30.69 31.15 -9.64
C PRO A 289 30.17 32.31 -8.77
N GLU A 290 29.42 33.24 -9.37
CA GLU A 290 28.82 34.39 -8.68
C GLU A 290 27.74 33.94 -7.69
N GLN A 291 26.90 32.99 -8.12
CA GLN A 291 25.86 32.40 -7.26
C GLN A 291 26.49 31.63 -6.08
N ILE A 292 27.58 30.90 -6.32
CA ILE A 292 28.35 30.21 -5.27
C ILE A 292 28.89 31.23 -4.25
N ALA A 293 29.41 32.37 -4.71
CA ALA A 293 29.89 33.43 -3.82
C ALA A 293 28.75 34.01 -2.96
N ILE A 294 27.57 34.25 -3.54
CA ILE A 294 26.37 34.68 -2.80
C ILE A 294 25.99 33.66 -1.73
N ILE A 295 25.97 32.37 -2.09
CA ILE A 295 25.65 31.28 -1.15
C ILE A 295 26.66 31.24 0.00
N ARG A 296 27.97 31.27 -0.29
CA ARG A 296 29.02 31.19 0.72
C ARG A 296 29.07 32.39 1.66
N ASN A 297 28.67 33.56 1.17
CA ASN A 297 28.65 34.79 1.96
C ASN A 297 27.40 34.92 2.84
N ASP A 298 26.43 34.02 2.71
CA ASP A 298 25.26 33.99 3.58
C ASP A 298 25.64 33.44 4.98
N PRO A 299 25.39 34.20 6.06
CA PRO A 299 25.88 33.85 7.41
C PRO A 299 25.27 32.54 7.95
N ASP A 300 24.12 32.12 7.47
CA ASP A 300 23.46 30.89 7.93
C ASP A 300 23.80 29.66 7.06
N GLN A 301 24.54 29.83 5.95
CA GLN A 301 24.83 28.75 5.01
C GLN A 301 25.59 27.58 5.65
N ALA A 302 26.66 27.87 6.40
CA ALA A 302 27.49 26.82 7.00
C ALA A 302 26.70 26.02 8.04
N ARG A 303 25.85 26.71 8.83
CA ARG A 303 24.98 26.10 9.83
C ARG A 303 23.94 25.19 9.19
N LEU A 304 23.29 25.68 8.13
CA LEU A 304 22.30 24.91 7.38
C LEU A 304 22.94 23.66 6.75
N ALA A 305 24.10 23.81 6.09
CA ALA A 305 24.80 22.71 5.46
C ALA A 305 25.19 21.62 6.48
N ALA A 306 25.77 22.01 7.61
CA ALA A 306 26.12 21.08 8.69
C ALA A 306 24.89 20.35 9.24
N ALA A 307 23.79 21.07 9.48
CA ALA A 307 22.57 20.47 9.99
C ALA A 307 21.94 19.47 9.00
N ILE A 308 21.92 19.76 7.70
CA ILE A 308 21.40 18.84 6.68
C ILE A 308 22.31 17.62 6.50
N GLN A 309 23.63 17.80 6.63
CA GLN A 309 24.62 16.74 6.41
C GLN A 309 24.87 15.85 7.63
N ALA A 310 24.28 16.14 8.79
CA ALA A 310 24.37 15.26 9.96
C ALA A 310 23.89 13.84 9.62
N ARG A 311 24.68 12.83 9.97
CA ARG A 311 24.37 11.40 9.74
C ARG A 311 24.45 10.57 11.02
N ASN A 312 25.32 10.95 11.97
CA ASN A 312 25.49 10.21 13.20
C ASN A 312 24.32 10.49 14.14
N LYS A 313 23.75 9.44 14.75
CA LYS A 313 22.62 9.57 15.68
C LYS A 313 22.90 10.55 16.83
N ALA A 314 24.16 10.63 17.30
CA ALA A 314 24.57 11.55 18.36
C ALA A 314 24.48 13.04 17.95
N ASP A 315 24.67 13.36 16.67
CA ASP A 315 24.69 14.73 16.17
C ASP A 315 23.29 15.22 15.75
N LEU A 316 22.35 14.29 15.52
CA LEU A 316 21.00 14.62 15.02
C LEU A 316 20.22 15.58 15.93
N PRO A 317 20.23 15.48 17.27
CA PRO A 317 19.53 16.44 18.13
C PRO A 317 20.00 17.90 17.94
N ALA A 318 21.31 18.11 17.82
CA ALA A 318 21.88 19.45 17.59
C ALA A 318 21.54 19.97 16.18
N ALA A 319 21.55 19.09 15.18
CA ALA A 319 21.11 19.42 13.83
C ALA A 319 19.63 19.82 13.80
N ILE A 320 18.75 19.08 14.50
CA ILE A 320 17.32 19.40 14.63
C ILE A 320 17.13 20.77 15.27
N ALA A 321 17.82 21.07 16.37
CA ALA A 321 17.76 22.39 17.00
C ALA A 321 18.15 23.51 16.03
N THR A 322 19.24 23.32 15.28
CA THR A 322 19.69 24.27 14.26
C THR A 322 18.64 24.49 13.17
N LEU A 323 18.02 23.41 12.65
CA LEU A 323 16.96 23.52 11.64
C LEU A 323 15.75 24.31 12.17
N ARG A 324 15.37 24.11 13.43
CA ARG A 324 14.26 24.84 14.07
C ARG A 324 14.54 26.32 14.19
N GLU A 325 15.74 26.71 14.62
CA GLU A 325 16.13 28.12 14.69
C GLU A 325 16.12 28.80 13.32
N LEU A 326 16.61 28.11 12.28
CA LEU A 326 16.68 28.65 10.93
C LEU A 326 15.30 28.86 10.29
N ARG A 327 14.23 28.21 10.78
CA ARG A 327 12.86 28.41 10.26
C ARG A 327 12.38 29.85 10.35
N ALA A 328 12.78 30.57 11.40
CA ALA A 328 12.39 31.96 11.59
C ALA A 328 13.05 32.92 10.58
N LYS A 329 14.05 32.45 9.84
CA LYS A 329 14.89 33.27 8.95
C LYS A 329 14.64 33.04 7.46
N THR A 330 13.72 32.16 7.10
CA THR A 330 13.43 31.80 5.70
C THR A 330 11.94 31.95 5.40
N SER A 331 11.62 32.20 4.14
CA SER A 331 10.22 32.15 3.66
C SER A 331 9.74 30.71 3.40
N ARG A 332 10.62 29.71 3.56
CA ARG A 332 10.35 28.29 3.30
C ARG A 332 10.60 27.41 4.53
N PRO A 333 10.01 27.72 5.70
CA PRO A 333 10.24 26.95 6.93
C PRO A 333 9.80 25.48 6.78
N TYR A 334 8.86 25.19 5.88
CA TYR A 334 8.40 23.84 5.59
C TYR A 334 9.48 22.94 4.97
N LEU A 335 10.44 23.48 4.22
CA LEU A 335 11.57 22.68 3.71
C LEU A 335 12.51 22.26 4.85
N LEU A 336 12.70 23.12 5.85
CA LEU A 336 13.44 22.77 7.05
C LEU A 336 12.68 21.75 7.91
N LYS A 337 11.34 21.66 7.79
CA LYS A 337 10.56 20.55 8.37
C LYS A 337 10.84 19.23 7.69
N VAL A 338 11.00 19.20 6.36
CA VAL A 338 11.40 17.98 5.63
C VAL A 338 12.76 17.46 6.11
N PHE A 339 13.76 18.34 6.23
CA PHE A 339 15.08 17.93 6.74
C PHE A 339 15.02 17.45 8.20
N GLU A 340 14.23 18.12 9.06
CA GLU A 340 14.04 17.67 10.44
C GLU A 340 13.34 16.31 10.49
N ALA A 341 12.31 16.10 9.68
CA ALA A 341 11.58 14.85 9.60
C ALA A 341 12.53 13.69 9.25
N ASN A 342 13.41 13.88 8.27
CA ASN A 342 14.43 12.88 7.91
C ASN A 342 15.37 12.53 9.08
N HIS A 343 15.71 13.49 9.95
CA HIS A 343 16.49 13.22 11.15
C HIS A 343 15.67 12.42 12.19
N HIS A 344 14.39 12.72 12.38
CA HIS A 344 13.50 11.92 13.23
C HIS A 344 13.34 10.49 12.69
N VAL A 345 13.23 10.29 11.37
CA VAL A 345 13.23 8.98 10.70
C VAL A 345 14.50 8.19 11.03
N ALA A 346 15.67 8.84 11.04
CA ALA A 346 16.96 8.22 11.39
C ALA A 346 17.09 7.90 12.88
N LEU A 347 16.45 8.69 13.75
CA LEU A 347 16.34 8.42 15.19
C LEU A 347 15.31 7.33 15.53
N GLY A 348 14.42 6.97 14.59
CA GLY A 348 13.33 6.02 14.80
C GLY A 348 12.05 6.66 15.38
N ASP A 349 12.01 7.99 15.48
CA ASP A 349 10.82 8.74 15.90
C ASP A 349 9.89 8.97 14.69
N LEU A 350 9.25 7.89 14.25
CA LEU A 350 8.41 7.89 13.05
C LEU A 350 7.16 8.76 13.22
N LYS A 351 6.63 8.88 14.44
CA LYS A 351 5.44 9.69 14.72
C LYS A 351 5.72 11.17 14.46
N THR A 352 6.80 11.72 15.00
CA THR A 352 7.17 13.11 14.77
C THR A 352 7.55 13.36 13.32
N ALA A 353 8.28 12.43 12.70
CA ALA A 353 8.61 12.52 11.28
C ALA A 353 7.35 12.61 10.39
N THR A 354 6.38 11.73 10.60
CA THR A 354 5.11 11.73 9.87
C THR A 354 4.37 13.07 10.01
N ALA A 355 4.28 13.62 11.23
CA ALA A 355 3.63 14.91 11.46
C ALA A 355 4.34 16.05 10.69
N LEU A 356 5.68 16.10 10.74
CA LEU A 356 6.47 17.11 10.04
C LEU A 356 6.36 17.01 8.51
N PHE A 357 6.32 15.80 7.95
CA PHE A 357 6.09 15.61 6.52
C PHE A 357 4.69 16.06 6.11
N ILE A 358 3.66 15.74 6.90
CA ILE A 358 2.29 16.21 6.65
C ILE A 358 2.24 17.73 6.66
N GLU A 359 2.81 18.38 7.67
CA GLU A 359 2.88 19.85 7.74
C GLU A 359 3.62 20.46 6.52
N ALA A 360 4.68 19.80 6.06
CA ALA A 360 5.41 20.27 4.89
C ALA A 360 4.59 20.16 3.60
N LEU A 361 3.86 19.07 3.43
CA LEU A 361 2.99 18.84 2.27
C LEU A 361 1.70 19.68 2.30
N GLN A 362 1.19 20.00 3.49
CA GLN A 362 0.10 20.98 3.64
C GLN A 362 0.54 22.38 3.18
N ALA A 363 1.79 22.77 3.44
CA ALA A 363 2.34 24.03 2.98
C ALA A 363 2.66 24.03 1.46
N ASN A 364 3.12 22.89 0.93
CA ASN A 364 3.38 22.71 -0.49
C ASN A 364 3.08 21.27 -0.94
N PRO A 365 1.90 21.01 -1.54
CA PRO A 365 1.47 19.66 -1.92
C PRO A 365 2.10 19.16 -3.22
N TYR A 366 3.02 19.91 -3.84
CA TYR A 366 3.67 19.54 -5.10
C TYR A 366 5.00 18.79 -4.91
N MET A 367 5.46 18.61 -3.67
CA MET A 367 6.76 18.01 -3.39
C MET A 367 6.71 16.47 -3.49
N ALA A 368 6.84 15.95 -4.72
CA ALA A 368 6.83 14.52 -5.02
C ALA A 368 7.81 13.70 -4.15
N SER A 369 9.01 14.20 -3.88
CA SER A 369 9.97 13.49 -3.00
C SER A 369 9.47 13.35 -1.56
N VAL A 370 8.71 14.32 -1.07
CA VAL A 370 8.22 14.32 0.31
C VAL A 370 7.10 13.29 0.47
N TYR A 371 6.28 13.06 -0.56
CA TYR A 371 5.39 11.90 -0.56
C TYR A 371 6.14 10.57 -0.57
N LYS A 372 7.31 10.48 -1.23
CA LYS A 372 8.15 9.29 -1.15
C LYS A 372 8.63 9.05 0.29
N ASP A 373 9.21 10.07 0.91
CA ASP A 373 9.74 9.98 2.27
C ASP A 373 8.64 9.69 3.32
N LEU A 374 7.47 10.32 3.18
CA LEU A 374 6.30 10.05 4.00
C LEU A 374 5.80 8.61 3.79
N GLY A 375 5.71 8.15 2.55
CA GLY A 375 5.31 6.78 2.23
C GLY A 375 6.24 5.75 2.88
N ASP A 376 7.55 5.94 2.76
CA ASP A 376 8.55 5.06 3.40
C ASP A 376 8.42 5.05 4.93
N THR A 377 8.13 6.21 5.51
CA THR A 377 7.94 6.35 6.95
C THR A 377 6.69 5.60 7.41
N LEU A 378 5.59 5.71 6.67
CA LEU A 378 4.33 5.01 6.95
C LEU A 378 4.49 3.49 6.81
N LEU A 379 5.23 3.02 5.80
CA LEU A 379 5.59 1.61 5.67
C LEU A 379 6.34 1.11 6.91
N ARG A 380 7.33 1.85 7.41
CA ARG A 380 8.06 1.47 8.63
C ARG A 380 7.16 1.44 9.88
N SER A 381 6.02 2.11 9.84
CA SER A 381 4.98 2.08 10.88
C SER A 381 3.84 1.10 10.58
N PHE A 382 3.97 0.23 9.59
CA PHE A 382 2.96 -0.75 9.14
C PHE A 382 1.67 -0.14 8.56
N ASP A 383 1.66 1.15 8.24
CA ASP A 383 0.54 1.82 7.57
C ASP A 383 0.71 1.77 6.03
N MET A 384 0.55 0.55 5.48
CA MET A 384 0.77 0.31 4.05
C MET A 384 -0.22 1.04 3.16
N ALA A 385 -1.49 1.12 3.58
CA ALA A 385 -2.54 1.74 2.77
C ALA A 385 -2.21 3.22 2.50
N HIS A 386 -1.90 4.00 3.55
CA HIS A 386 -1.48 5.39 3.35
C HIS A 386 -0.11 5.50 2.69
N GLY A 387 0.81 4.59 2.99
CA GLY A 387 2.14 4.56 2.38
C GLY A 387 2.10 4.46 0.85
N TRP A 388 1.32 3.52 0.31
CA TRP A 388 1.14 3.38 -1.14
C TRP A 388 0.39 4.54 -1.75
N ARG A 389 -0.61 5.11 -1.07
CA ARG A 389 -1.29 6.33 -1.54
C ARG A 389 -0.30 7.48 -1.71
N CYS A 390 0.63 7.65 -0.76
CA CYS A 390 1.70 8.64 -0.89
C CYS A 390 2.55 8.37 -2.14
N TRP A 391 2.99 7.13 -2.36
CA TRP A 391 3.79 6.79 -3.53
C TRP A 391 3.05 6.99 -4.85
N ASP A 392 1.76 6.66 -4.92
CA ASP A 392 0.92 6.90 -6.09
C ASP A 392 0.81 8.39 -6.41
N ILE A 393 0.54 9.23 -5.40
CA ILE A 393 0.49 10.69 -5.56
C ILE A 393 1.85 11.22 -6.03
N GLY A 394 2.95 10.77 -5.42
CA GLY A 394 4.30 11.16 -5.81
C GLY A 394 4.66 10.78 -7.25
N ARG A 395 4.28 9.57 -7.70
CA ARG A 395 4.44 9.12 -9.09
C ARG A 395 3.57 9.92 -10.05
N GLN A 396 2.35 10.30 -9.67
CA GLN A 396 1.50 11.16 -10.49
C GLN A 396 2.10 12.56 -10.65
N LEU A 397 2.66 13.12 -9.57
CA LEU A 397 3.33 14.42 -9.57
C LEU A 397 4.60 14.42 -10.44
N ALA A 398 5.46 13.42 -10.27
CA ALA A 398 6.73 13.33 -10.97
C ALA A 398 7.02 11.91 -11.48
N PRO A 399 6.39 11.48 -12.60
CA PRO A 399 6.48 10.11 -13.10
C PRO A 399 7.91 9.65 -13.44
N ALA A 400 8.79 10.59 -13.77
CA ALA A 400 10.17 10.31 -14.12
C ALA A 400 11.15 10.40 -12.92
N PHE A 401 10.65 10.60 -11.70
CA PHE A 401 11.50 10.77 -10.51
C PHE A 401 12.17 9.43 -10.15
N PRO A 402 13.52 9.32 -10.23
CA PRO A 402 14.22 8.06 -9.98
C PRO A 402 13.98 7.42 -8.60
N ASN A 403 13.59 8.21 -7.58
CA ASN A 403 13.37 7.70 -6.22
C ASN A 403 12.20 6.72 -6.14
N PHE A 404 11.25 6.74 -7.08
CA PHE A 404 10.16 5.77 -7.12
C PHE A 404 10.56 4.42 -7.74
N ARG A 405 11.75 4.29 -8.35
CA ARG A 405 12.21 2.99 -8.90
C ARG A 405 12.27 1.89 -7.86
N ALA A 406 12.60 2.23 -6.61
CA ALA A 406 12.59 1.27 -5.51
C ALA A 406 11.17 0.77 -5.21
N VAL A 407 10.14 1.60 -5.41
CA VAL A 407 8.73 1.21 -5.28
C VAL A 407 8.36 0.26 -6.41
N ASP A 408 8.70 0.60 -7.66
CA ASP A 408 8.40 -0.25 -8.81
C ASP A 408 9.10 -1.62 -8.70
N GLN A 409 10.34 -1.66 -8.19
CA GLN A 409 11.06 -2.89 -7.90
C GLN A 409 10.40 -3.71 -6.80
N TYR A 410 9.87 -3.05 -5.77
CA TYR A 410 9.16 -3.72 -4.69
C TYR A 410 7.83 -4.30 -5.18
N GLU A 411 7.05 -3.54 -5.94
CA GLU A 411 5.83 -4.02 -6.62
C GLU A 411 6.13 -5.23 -7.52
N ALA A 412 7.19 -5.16 -8.34
CA ALA A 412 7.61 -6.29 -9.19
C ALA A 412 8.02 -7.52 -8.36
N THR A 413 8.65 -7.31 -7.21
CA THR A 413 9.03 -8.40 -6.29
C THR A 413 7.78 -9.06 -5.69
N LEU A 414 6.81 -8.25 -5.23
CA LEU A 414 5.55 -8.75 -4.70
C LEU A 414 4.76 -9.53 -5.76
N ALA A 415 4.65 -9.00 -6.98
CA ALA A 415 3.96 -9.68 -8.08
C ALA A 415 4.64 -10.99 -8.50
N LYS A 416 5.98 -11.02 -8.45
CA LYS A 416 6.75 -12.23 -8.75
C LYS A 416 6.60 -13.29 -7.66
N ASN A 417 6.67 -12.89 -6.39
CA ASN A 417 6.71 -13.83 -5.27
C ASN A 417 5.30 -14.31 -4.86
N HIS A 418 4.27 -13.50 -5.10
CA HIS A 418 2.88 -13.78 -4.69
C HIS A 418 1.90 -13.53 -5.86
N PRO A 419 2.06 -14.23 -7.00
CA PRO A 419 1.22 -14.01 -8.18
C PRO A 419 -0.26 -14.28 -7.92
N GLU A 420 -0.62 -15.06 -6.90
CA GLU A 420 -2.01 -15.35 -6.51
C GLU A 420 -2.80 -14.15 -5.95
N TYR A 421 -2.15 -12.99 -5.83
CA TYR A 421 -2.75 -11.70 -5.48
C TYR A 421 -3.01 -10.79 -6.70
N PHE A 422 -2.71 -11.22 -7.93
CA PHE A 422 -2.74 -10.36 -9.12
C PHE A 422 -3.35 -11.00 -10.37
#